data_AF-A0AAD6UBU1-F1
#
_entry.id   AF-A0AAD6UBU1-F1
#
_cell.length_a   1.000
_cell.length_b   1.000
_cell.length_c   1.000
_cell.angle_alpha   90.00
_cell.angle_beta   90.00
_cell.angle_gamma   90.00
#
_symmetry.space_group_name_H-M   'P 1'
#
loop_
_entity.id
_entity.type
_entity.pdbx_description
1 polymer ?
#
loop_
_entity_poly.entity_id
_entity_poly.type
_entity_poly.pdbx_seq_one_letter_code
_entity_poly.pdbx_strand_id
1 'polypeptide(L)'
;TRSFIPGSIVRITLRNFVTYDAVSFRPGPFLNMILGPNGTGKSSIACAICLGLNWPPKILGRADHLNAFVKIGAADGFIEIELKGPARAPNLVIRRNLSATAKTSTFTLS
;
A
#
# COMPACT_ATOMS: atom_id res chain seq x y z
N THR A 1 -16.07 -23.06 5.83
CA THR A 1 -15.21 -22.16 6.64
C THR A 1 -14.84 -20.96 5.80
N ARG A 2 -15.11 -19.74 6.28
CA ARG A 2 -14.92 -18.49 5.54
C ARG A 2 -13.45 -18.04 5.61
N SER A 3 -12.63 -18.39 4.62
CA SER A 3 -11.19 -18.08 4.60
C SER A 3 -10.82 -17.15 3.44
N PHE A 4 -9.71 -16.41 3.59
CA PHE A 4 -9.09 -15.67 2.50
C PHE A 4 -8.80 -16.62 1.33
N ILE A 5 -9.17 -16.21 0.11
CA ILE A 5 -8.78 -16.90 -1.11
C ILE A 5 -7.37 -16.47 -1.54
N PRO A 6 -6.62 -17.30 -2.29
CA PRO A 6 -5.32 -16.89 -2.82
C PRO A 6 -5.39 -15.56 -3.58
N GLY A 7 -4.39 -14.70 -3.36
CA GLY A 7 -4.36 -13.33 -3.89
C GLY A 7 -5.11 -12.29 -3.05
N SER A 8 -5.90 -12.68 -2.04
CA SER A 8 -6.55 -11.71 -1.15
C SER A 8 -5.53 -10.86 -0.41
N ILE A 9 -5.77 -9.55 -0.28
CA ILE A 9 -4.95 -8.70 0.59
C ILE A 9 -5.29 -9.02 2.05
N VAL A 10 -4.31 -9.51 2.80
CA VAL A 10 -4.47 -9.83 4.23
C VAL A 10 -3.88 -8.74 5.13
N ARG A 11 -2.96 -7.93 4.60
CA ARG A 11 -2.37 -6.80 5.32
C ARG A 11 -1.87 -5.72 4.38
N ILE A 12 -2.03 -4.47 4.81
CA ILE A 12 -1.42 -3.28 4.19
C ILE A 12 -0.68 -2.53 5.28
N THR A 13 0.60 -2.26 5.12
CA THR A 13 1.40 -1.46 6.06
C THR A 13 2.03 -0.29 5.33
N LEU A 14 1.84 0.91 5.87
CA LEU A 14 2.33 2.16 5.30
C LEU A 14 3.26 2.82 6.30
N ARG A 15 4.38 3.35 5.81
CA ARG A 15 5.28 4.19 6.60
C ARG A 15 5.65 5.43 5.79
N ASN A 16 5.57 6.60 6.43
CA ASN A 16 5.85 7.90 5.82
C ASN A 16 5.16 8.05 4.45
N PHE A 17 3.87 7.71 4.39
CA PHE A 17 3.12 7.68 3.15
C PHE A 17 2.00 8.72 3.20
N VAL A 18 2.15 9.79 2.40
CA VAL A 18 1.23 10.92 2.35
C VAL A 18 0.99 11.52 3.75
N THR A 19 -0.14 11.22 4.39
CA THR A 19 -0.49 11.72 5.72
C THR A 19 -0.06 10.77 6.84
N TYR A 20 0.21 9.50 6.52
CA TYR A 20 0.50 8.46 7.50
C TYR A 20 1.98 8.46 7.92
N ASP A 21 2.24 8.52 9.23
CA ASP A 21 3.57 8.25 9.79
C ASP A 21 3.85 6.74 9.78
N ALA A 22 2.96 5.96 10.41
CA ALA A 22 2.99 4.51 10.39
C ALA A 22 1.58 3.97 10.65
N VAL A 23 1.10 3.04 9.82
CA VAL A 23 -0.19 2.39 10.03
C VAL A 23 -0.19 0.99 9.42
N SER A 24 -0.94 0.06 10.02
CA SER A 24 -1.17 -1.28 9.47
C SER A 24 -2.66 -1.61 9.50
N PHE A 25 -3.18 -2.05 8.35
CA PHE A 25 -4.57 -2.48 8.18
C PHE A 25 -4.61 -3.98 7.94
N ARG A 26 -5.58 -4.67 8.53
CA ARG A 26 -5.83 -6.12 8.34
C ARG A 26 -7.26 -6.33 7.86
N PRO A 27 -7.49 -6.30 6.53
CA PRO A 27 -8.82 -6.51 5.96
C PRO A 27 -9.36 -7.90 6.28
N GLY A 28 -10.69 -8.05 6.30
CA GLY A 28 -11.36 -9.35 6.32
C GLY A 28 -11.40 -10.01 4.94
N PRO A 29 -11.81 -11.29 4.84
CA PRO A 29 -11.75 -12.07 3.60
C PRO A 29 -12.82 -11.73 2.55
N PHE A 30 -13.73 -10.81 2.82
CA PHE A 30 -14.83 -10.43 1.93
C PHE A 30 -14.86 -8.92 1.68
N LEU A 31 -16.04 -8.31 1.80
CA LEU A 31 -16.22 -6.88 1.66
C LEU A 31 -15.53 -6.14 2.82
N ASN A 32 -14.64 -5.23 2.46
CA ASN A 32 -14.02 -4.27 3.36
C ASN A 32 -14.44 -2.87 2.94
N MET A 33 -14.73 -2.01 3.92
CA MET A 33 -15.17 -0.63 3.67
C MET A 33 -14.24 0.34 4.37
N ILE A 34 -13.70 1.31 3.62
CA ILE A 34 -12.85 2.39 4.14
C ILE A 34 -13.72 3.64 4.31
N LEU A 35 -13.97 4.03 5.56
CA LEU A 35 -14.88 5.12 5.94
C LEU A 35 -14.16 6.21 6.73
N GLY A 36 -14.70 7.43 6.71
CA GLY A 36 -14.19 8.56 7.47
C GLY A 36 -14.49 9.93 6.82
N PRO A 37 -14.35 11.03 7.58
CA PRO A 37 -14.53 12.41 7.07
C PRO A 37 -13.64 12.75 5.87
N ASN A 38 -13.97 13.82 5.15
CA ASN A 38 -13.11 14.30 4.07
C ASN A 38 -11.74 14.74 4.59
N GLY A 39 -10.68 14.48 3.81
CA GLY A 39 -9.31 14.80 4.21
C GLY A 39 -8.62 13.79 5.14
N THR A 40 -9.29 12.74 5.63
CA THR A 40 -8.69 11.78 6.59
C THR A 40 -7.80 10.69 5.96
N GLY A 41 -7.48 10.79 4.67
CA GLY A 41 -6.55 9.86 4.02
C GLY A 41 -7.15 8.57 3.46
N LYS A 42 -8.48 8.42 3.38
CA LYS A 42 -9.16 7.24 2.78
C LYS A 42 -8.64 6.89 1.38
N SER A 43 -8.57 7.89 0.49
CA SER A 43 -8.06 7.74 -0.87
C SER A 43 -6.56 7.43 -0.90
N SER A 44 -5.80 7.80 0.14
CA SER A 44 -4.40 7.42 0.27
C SER A 44 -4.24 5.90 0.43
N ILE A 45 -5.16 5.21 1.11
CA ILE A 45 -5.11 3.74 1.20
C ILE A 45 -5.31 3.09 -0.18
N ALA A 46 -6.27 3.59 -0.96
CA ALA A 46 -6.48 3.12 -2.33
C ALA A 46 -5.24 3.37 -3.22
N CYS A 47 -4.64 4.56 -3.13
CA CYS A 47 -3.39 4.88 -3.80
C CYS A 47 -2.27 3.91 -3.40
N ALA A 48 -2.14 3.61 -2.11
CA ALA A 48 -1.13 2.70 -1.62
C ALA A 48 -1.30 1.29 -2.20
N ILE A 49 -2.53 0.77 -2.32
CA ILE A 49 -2.76 -0.54 -2.95
C ILE A 49 -2.28 -0.54 -4.40
N CYS A 50 -2.70 0.45 -5.19
CA CYS A 50 -2.28 0.57 -6.59
C CYS A 50 -0.75 0.68 -6.71
N LEU A 51 -0.12 1.60 -5.98
CA LEU A 51 1.32 1.81 -6.06
C LEU A 51 2.10 0.61 -5.53
N GLY A 52 1.68 -0.01 -4.43
CA GLY A 52 2.31 -1.19 -3.87
C GLY A 52 2.27 -2.38 -4.83
N LEU A 53 1.22 -2.50 -5.64
CA LEU A 53 1.08 -3.51 -6.71
C LEU A 53 1.56 -3.01 -8.08
N ASN A 54 2.42 -2.00 -8.08
CA ASN A 54 3.13 -1.48 -9.27
C ASN A 54 2.24 -0.86 -10.37
N TRP A 55 1.06 -0.33 -10.03
CA TRP A 55 0.36 0.56 -10.96
C TRP A 55 1.10 1.90 -11.13
N PRO A 56 1.02 2.53 -12.32
CA PRO A 56 1.68 3.80 -12.59
C PRO A 56 0.97 4.95 -11.82
N PRO A 57 1.70 5.91 -11.22
CA PRO A 57 1.10 7.03 -10.47
C PRO A 57 0.04 7.82 -11.23
N LYS A 58 0.21 7.97 -12.55
CA LYS A 58 -0.67 8.73 -13.44
C LYS A 58 -2.13 8.27 -13.38
N ILE A 59 -2.40 6.99 -13.10
CA ILE A 59 -3.77 6.46 -13.02
C ILE A 59 -4.53 6.95 -11.78
N LEU A 60 -3.82 7.51 -10.79
CA LEU A 60 -4.40 7.94 -9.53
C LEU A 60 -4.96 9.36 -9.58
N GLY A 61 -4.72 10.11 -10.68
CA GLY A 61 -5.18 11.50 -10.85
C GLY A 61 -4.64 12.45 -9.78
N ARG A 62 -3.55 12.07 -9.10
CA ARG A 62 -3.02 12.80 -7.93
C ARG A 62 -1.64 13.40 -8.16
N ALA A 63 -0.72 12.62 -8.72
CA ALA A 63 0.65 13.05 -8.99
C ALA A 63 1.28 12.16 -10.06
N ASP A 64 2.22 12.72 -10.82
CA ASP A 64 2.89 12.02 -11.92
C ASP A 64 4.09 11.16 -11.46
N HIS A 65 4.55 11.36 -10.22
CA HIS A 65 5.77 10.75 -9.71
C HIS A 65 5.57 10.16 -8.30
N LEU A 66 6.33 9.11 -8.00
CA LEU A 66 6.22 8.35 -6.75
C LEU A 66 6.67 9.12 -5.51
N ASN A 67 7.66 10.00 -5.67
CA ASN A 67 8.20 10.80 -4.59
C ASN A 67 7.14 11.72 -3.94
N ALA A 68 6.13 12.14 -4.71
CA ALA A 68 4.98 12.92 -4.22
C ALA A 68 4.10 12.15 -3.23
N PHE A 69 4.28 10.84 -3.09
CA PHE A 69 3.56 10.00 -2.13
C PHE A 69 4.35 9.77 -0.83
N VAL A 70 5.62 10.19 -0.76
CA VAL A 70 6.36 10.24 0.50
C VAL A 70 5.80 11.38 1.35
N LYS A 71 5.63 11.13 2.65
CA LYS A 71 5.17 12.13 3.60
C LYS A 71 6.10 13.35 3.58
N ILE A 72 5.51 14.55 3.54
CA ILE A 72 6.28 15.80 3.57
C ILE A 72 7.13 15.84 4.83
N GLY A 73 8.43 16.14 4.67
CA GLY A 73 9.41 16.15 5.77
C GLY A 73 10.10 14.80 6.02
N ALA A 74 9.67 13.70 5.39
CA ALA A 74 10.37 12.42 5.44
C ALA A 74 11.30 12.25 4.23
N ALA A 75 12.45 11.62 4.43
CA ALA A 75 13.40 11.31 3.35
C ALA A 75 12.95 10.10 2.50
N ASP A 76 12.31 9.13 3.15
CA ASP A 76 11.85 7.87 2.57
C ASP A 76 10.57 7.37 3.25
N GLY A 77 9.97 6.36 2.63
CA GLY A 77 8.82 5.63 3.15
C GLY A 77 8.62 4.32 2.42
N PHE A 78 7.60 3.56 2.79
CA PHE A 78 7.26 2.35 2.08
C PHE A 78 5.77 2.02 2.11
N ILE A 79 5.38 1.23 1.12
CA ILE A 79 4.11 0.51 1.08
C ILE A 79 4.44 -0.98 1.15
N GLU A 80 3.79 -1.71 2.05
CA GLU A 80 3.90 -3.16 2.13
C GLU A 80 2.52 -3.80 2.05
N ILE A 81 2.36 -4.76 1.14
CA ILE A 81 1.12 -5.48 0.90
C ILE A 81 1.41 -6.97 1.04
N GLU A 82 0.65 -7.62 1.91
CA GLU A 82 0.70 -9.06 2.07
C GLU A 82 -0.50 -9.69 1.35
N LEU A 83 -0.20 -10.61 0.45
CA LEU A 83 -1.17 -11.33 -0.36
C LEU A 83 -1.25 -12.78 0.12
N LYS A 84 -2.48 -13.27 0.28
CA LYS A 84 -2.75 -14.65 0.67
C LYS A 84 -2.12 -15.61 -0.35
N GLY A 85 -1.22 -16.48 0.12
CA GLY A 85 -0.65 -17.54 -0.70
C GLY A 85 -1.66 -18.66 -1.00
N PRO A 86 -1.40 -19.48 -2.03
CA PRO A 86 -2.12 -20.73 -2.28
C PRO A 86 -2.23 -21.64 -1.04
N ALA A 87 -3.10 -22.65 -1.13
CA ALA A 87 -3.22 -23.63 -0.05
C ALA A 87 -1.84 -24.25 0.27
N ARG A 88 -1.45 -24.23 1.55
CA ARG A 88 -0.16 -24.72 2.05
C ARG A 88 1.09 -23.96 1.56
N ALA A 89 0.92 -22.81 0.93
CA ALA A 89 2.01 -21.89 0.60
C ALA A 89 2.02 -20.69 1.58
N PRO A 90 3.20 -20.12 1.88
CA PRO A 90 3.29 -18.87 2.63
C PRO A 90 2.64 -17.72 1.86
N ASN A 91 2.27 -16.66 2.58
CA ASN A 91 1.82 -15.43 1.96
C ASN A 91 2.99 -14.73 1.26
N LEU A 92 2.69 -14.03 0.16
CA LEU A 92 3.67 -13.18 -0.51
C LEU A 92 3.60 -11.79 0.11
N VAL A 93 4.73 -11.28 0.60
CA VAL A 93 4.85 -9.91 1.09
C VAL A 93 5.59 -9.09 0.04
N ILE A 94 4.90 -8.08 -0.51
CA ILE A 94 5.44 -7.14 -1.48
C ILE A 94 5.68 -5.82 -0.78
N ARG A 95 6.94 -5.37 -0.71
CA ARG A 95 7.28 -4.03 -0.23
C ARG A 95 7.80 -3.18 -1.37
N ARG A 96 7.21 -2.00 -1.57
CA ARG A 96 7.72 -0.93 -2.44
C ARG A 96 8.33 0.17 -1.58
N ASN A 97 9.64 0.38 -1.73
CA ASN A 97 10.35 1.47 -1.04
C ASN A 97 10.28 2.74 -1.89
N LEU A 98 9.98 3.86 -1.25
CA LEU A 98 9.81 5.17 -1.85
C LEU A 98 10.88 6.12 -1.32
N SER A 99 11.30 7.06 -2.17
CA SER A 99 12.25 8.11 -1.83
C SER A 99 11.64 9.47 -2.16
N ALA A 100 11.88 10.46 -1.31
CA ALA A 100 11.43 11.83 -1.55
C ALA A 100 12.22 12.52 -2.68
N THR A 101 13.44 12.07 -2.94
CA THR A 101 14.36 12.68 -3.92
C THR A 101 14.46 11.87 -5.21
N ALA A 102 14.44 10.54 -5.12
CA ALA A 102 14.49 9.69 -6.31
C ALA A 102 13.11 9.55 -6.96
N LYS A 103 13.08 9.64 -8.30
CA LYS A 103 11.88 9.33 -9.09
C LYS A 103 11.64 7.83 -9.27
N THR A 104 12.63 7.01 -8.90
CA THR A 104 12.59 5.54 -8.95
C THR A 104 12.20 4.95 -7.60
N SER A 105 11.82 3.68 -7.60
CA SER A 105 11.48 2.91 -6.40
C SER A 105 12.05 1.50 -6.52
N THR A 106 12.32 0.85 -5.40
CA THR A 106 12.72 -0.56 -5.35
C THR A 106 11.62 -1.44 -4.78
N PHE A 107 11.67 -2.73 -5.10
CA PHE A 107 10.78 -3.74 -4.54
C PHE A 107 11.56 -4.78 -3.75
N THR A 108 10.96 -5.28 -2.67
CA THR A 108 11.43 -6.45 -1.93
C THR A 108 10.27 -7.43 -1.82
N LEU A 109 10.56 -8.71 -2.06
CA LEU A 109 9.62 -9.81 -1.95
C LEU A 109 10.11 -10.75 -0.85
N SER A 110 9.20 -11.19 0.03
CA SER A 110 9.48 -12.17 1.09
C SER A 110 8.29 -13.08 1.36
#